data_AF-A0A8J7Q5L7-F1
#
_entry.id   AF-A0A8J7Q5L7-F1
#
_cell.length_a   1.000
_cell.length_b   1.000
_cell.length_c   1.000
_cell.angle_alpha   90.00
_cell.angle_beta   90.00
_cell.angle_gamma   90.00
#
_symmetry.space_group_name_H-M   'P 1'
#
loop_
_entity.id
_entity.type
_entity.pdbx_description
1 polymer ?
#
loop_
_entity_poly.entity_id
_entity_poly.type
_entity_poly.pdbx_seq_one_letter_code
_entity_poly.pdbx_strand_id
1 'polypeptide(L)'
;MEVFPFTEEEWEAVREAAREVINASKAENPTLRAARFADLQSVLRWLRGRHGDHPTLLETEANFSTSPSDAAGLYRRAEREAAARGLPALSIRLALARVLVQELNELEAAREALLGCRDELTFATEADCETWAHLFTACEGLARGASEGERPPLACASG
;
A
#
# COMPACT_ATOMS: atom_id res chain seq x y z
N MET A 1 -0.25 -20.70 10.05
CA MET A 1 -0.85 -19.35 10.10
C MET A 1 -0.24 -18.68 11.31
N GLU A 2 0.62 -17.68 11.11
CA GLU A 2 1.11 -16.88 12.24
C GLU A 2 -0.07 -16.20 12.92
N VAL A 3 -0.03 -16.18 14.25
CA VAL A 3 -1.01 -15.44 15.05
C VAL A 3 -0.70 -13.95 14.87
N PHE A 4 -1.73 -13.15 14.62
CA PHE A 4 -1.60 -11.71 14.53
C PHE A 4 -0.89 -11.17 15.79
N PRO A 5 0.22 -10.41 15.66
CA PRO A 5 1.14 -10.18 16.77
C PRO A 5 0.66 -9.14 17.77
N PHE A 6 -0.46 -8.46 17.52
CA PHE A 6 -1.00 -7.43 18.38
C PHE A 6 -2.22 -7.93 19.15
N THR A 7 -2.36 -7.48 20.39
CA THR A 7 -3.61 -7.70 21.13
C THR A 7 -4.75 -6.91 20.48
N GLU A 8 -5.99 -7.28 20.79
CA GLU A 8 -7.17 -6.52 20.32
C GLU A 8 -7.12 -5.07 20.82
N GLU A 9 -6.72 -4.84 22.07
CA GLU A 9 -6.57 -3.50 22.65
C GLU A 9 -5.48 -2.67 21.93
N GLU A 10 -4.34 -3.29 21.63
CA GLU A 10 -3.25 -2.66 20.89
C GLU A 10 -3.69 -2.28 19.48
N TRP A 11 -4.42 -3.16 18.80
CA TRP A 11 -4.91 -2.88 17.45
C TRP A 11 -6.08 -1.90 17.42
N GLU A 12 -6.93 -1.89 18.45
CA GLU A 12 -8.00 -0.91 18.57
C GLU A 12 -7.45 0.51 18.77
N ALA A 13 -6.36 0.68 19.52
CA ALA A 13 -5.69 1.98 19.63
C ALA A 13 -5.22 2.51 18.26
N VAL A 14 -4.74 1.63 17.37
CA VAL A 14 -4.39 2.00 16.00
C VAL A 14 -5.63 2.39 15.20
N ARG A 15 -6.71 1.59 15.29
CA ARG A 15 -7.98 1.86 14.58
C ARG A 15 -8.58 3.20 14.99
N GLU A 16 -8.64 3.51 16.27
CA GLU A 16 -9.14 4.79 16.77
C GLU A 16 -8.30 5.97 16.28
N ALA A 17 -6.97 5.88 16.40
CA ALA A 17 -6.09 6.93 15.92
C ALA A 17 -6.21 7.14 14.39
N ALA A 18 -6.27 6.06 13.61
CA ALA A 18 -6.48 6.12 12.17
C ALA A 18 -7.84 6.75 11.81
N ARG A 19 -8.91 6.41 12.54
CA ARG A 19 -10.25 6.98 12.35
C ARG A 19 -10.24 8.49 12.55
N GLU A 20 -9.51 8.99 13.53
CA GLU A 20 -9.37 10.43 13.76
C GLU A 20 -8.68 11.15 12.59
N VAL A 21 -7.67 10.53 11.95
CA VAL A 21 -7.05 11.09 10.72
C VAL A 21 -8.06 11.15 9.58
N ILE A 22 -8.85 10.09 9.40
CA ILE A 22 -9.90 10.02 8.36
C ILE A 22 -10.96 11.10 8.61
N ASN A 23 -11.43 11.25 9.84
CA ASN A 23 -12.42 12.24 10.22
C ASN A 23 -11.92 13.65 9.98
N ALA A 24 -10.67 13.95 10.35
CA ALA A 24 -10.04 15.24 10.07
C ALA A 24 -9.88 15.53 8.57
N SER A 25 -9.60 14.48 7.77
CA SER A 25 -9.54 14.59 6.31
C SER A 25 -10.90 14.90 5.70
N LYS A 26 -11.98 14.25 6.17
CA LYS A 26 -13.37 14.51 5.74
C LYS A 26 -13.86 15.90 6.14
N ALA A 27 -13.35 16.44 7.24
CA ALA A 27 -13.62 17.80 7.66
C ALA A 27 -12.78 18.86 6.90
N GLU A 28 -11.99 18.44 5.91
CA GLU A 28 -11.12 19.30 5.08
C GLU A 28 -10.21 20.21 5.93
N ASN A 29 -9.80 19.73 7.11
CA ASN A 29 -8.97 20.49 8.04
C ASN A 29 -7.53 19.95 8.04
N PRO A 30 -6.63 20.51 7.21
CA PRO A 30 -5.27 19.98 7.05
C PRO A 30 -4.44 20.08 8.33
N THR A 31 -4.62 21.13 9.13
CA THR A 31 -3.93 21.31 10.42
C THR A 31 -4.36 20.24 11.42
N LEU A 32 -5.67 19.99 11.54
CA LEU A 32 -6.18 18.94 12.41
C LEU A 32 -5.74 17.56 11.92
N ARG A 33 -5.79 17.32 10.60
CA ARG A 33 -5.33 16.06 9.99
C ARG A 33 -3.85 15.80 10.30
N ALA A 34 -3.00 16.81 10.19
CA ALA A 34 -1.58 16.69 10.52
C ALA A 34 -1.37 16.36 12.02
N ALA A 35 -2.11 17.02 12.92
CA ALA A 35 -2.06 16.71 14.34
C ALA A 35 -2.52 15.27 14.64
N ARG A 36 -3.65 14.82 14.06
CA ARG A 36 -4.13 13.45 14.21
C ARG A 36 -3.18 12.42 13.61
N PHE A 37 -2.51 12.75 12.52
CA PHE A 37 -1.52 11.86 11.95
C PHE A 37 -0.29 11.71 12.87
N ALA A 38 0.14 12.79 13.53
CA ALA A 38 1.19 12.71 14.55
C ALA A 38 0.78 11.85 15.76
N ASP A 39 -0.49 11.91 16.17
CA ASP A 39 -1.05 11.03 17.20
C ASP A 39 -0.97 9.55 16.76
N LEU A 40 -1.41 9.23 15.53
CA LEU A 40 -1.30 7.89 14.95
C LEU A 40 0.16 7.41 14.90
N GLN A 41 1.09 8.26 14.44
CA GLN A 41 2.52 7.92 14.41
C GLN A 41 3.07 7.61 15.80
N SER A 42 2.57 8.27 16.83
CA SER A 42 2.97 8.01 18.22
C SER A 42 2.52 6.62 18.68
N VAL A 43 1.27 6.22 18.36
CA VAL A 43 0.75 4.87 18.64
C VAL A 43 1.55 3.81 17.88
N LEU A 44 1.79 4.02 16.58
CA LEU A 44 2.54 3.08 15.75
C LEU A 44 4.00 2.93 16.23
N ARG A 45 4.65 4.03 16.63
CA ARG A 45 6.01 3.99 17.18
C ARG A 45 6.07 3.24 18.50
N TRP A 46 5.07 3.42 19.37
CA TRP A 46 4.96 2.68 20.62
C TRP A 46 4.83 1.18 20.37
N LEU A 47 3.98 0.75 19.43
CA LEU A 47 3.85 -0.67 19.05
C LEU A 47 5.14 -1.23 18.45
N ARG A 48 5.81 -0.50 17.57
CA ARG A 48 7.12 -0.92 17.02
C ARG A 48 8.18 -1.08 18.09
N GLY A 49 8.15 -0.25 19.14
CA GLY A 49 9.06 -0.39 20.28
C GLY A 49 8.86 -1.68 21.08
N ARG A 50 7.66 -2.27 21.02
CA ARG A 50 7.30 -3.49 21.75
C ARG A 50 7.47 -4.76 20.91
N HIS A 51 7.05 -4.70 19.65
CA HIS A 51 6.91 -5.86 18.76
C HIS A 51 7.93 -5.88 17.62
N GLY A 52 8.77 -4.84 17.51
CA GLY A 52 9.58 -4.58 16.33
C GLY A 52 8.75 -4.03 15.18
N ASP A 53 9.40 -3.80 14.04
CA ASP A 53 8.67 -3.46 12.83
C ASP A 53 7.78 -4.61 12.41
N HIS A 54 6.59 -4.30 11.90
CA HIS A 54 5.68 -5.27 11.33
C HIS A 54 5.11 -4.69 10.04
N PRO A 55 4.95 -5.49 8.96
CA PRO A 55 4.44 -5.01 7.68
C PRO A 55 3.16 -4.19 7.81
N THR A 56 2.18 -4.68 8.57
CA THR A 56 0.91 -3.99 8.82
C THR A 56 1.08 -2.61 9.48
N LEU A 57 2.03 -2.43 10.40
CA LEU A 57 2.26 -1.13 11.04
C LEU A 57 2.93 -0.13 10.09
N LEU A 58 3.76 -0.61 9.18
CA LEU A 58 4.44 0.21 8.17
C LEU A 58 3.47 0.59 7.05
N GLU A 59 2.67 -0.37 6.57
CA GLU A 59 1.59 -0.16 5.61
C GLU A 59 0.56 0.83 6.15
N THR A 60 0.16 0.68 7.43
CA THR A 60 -0.75 1.63 8.08
C THR A 60 -0.18 3.05 8.08
N GLU A 61 1.09 3.24 8.45
CA GLU A 61 1.70 4.58 8.40
C GLU A 61 1.74 5.14 6.98
N ALA A 62 2.12 4.31 6.00
CA ALA A 62 2.19 4.70 4.59
C ALA A 62 0.85 5.19 4.06
N ASN A 63 -0.26 4.52 4.42
CA ASN A 63 -1.62 4.87 4.00
C ASN A 63 -2.05 6.28 4.44
N PHE A 64 -1.44 6.85 5.48
CA PHE A 64 -1.78 8.18 6.01
C PHE A 64 -0.74 9.26 5.71
N SER A 65 0.43 8.87 5.18
CA SER A 65 1.47 9.80 4.77
C SER A 65 0.94 10.80 3.73
N THR A 66 1.31 12.07 3.89
CA THR A 66 1.02 13.14 2.90
C THR A 66 2.09 13.27 1.84
N SER A 67 3.23 12.60 2.03
CA SER A 67 4.38 12.66 1.16
C SER A 67 4.42 11.36 0.36
N PRO A 68 4.20 11.41 -0.97
CA PRO A 68 4.23 10.21 -1.81
C PRO A 68 5.56 9.46 -1.74
N SER A 69 6.68 10.18 -1.65
CA SER A 69 8.01 9.58 -1.51
C SER A 69 8.18 8.86 -0.17
N ASP A 70 7.70 9.45 0.93
CA ASP A 70 7.75 8.81 2.25
C ASP A 70 6.81 7.58 2.30
N ALA A 71 5.63 7.68 1.69
CA ALA A 71 4.70 6.56 1.58
C ALA A 71 5.33 5.39 0.81
N ALA A 72 5.93 5.66 -0.35
CA ALA A 72 6.63 4.66 -1.15
C ALA A 72 7.80 4.03 -0.37
N GLY A 73 8.56 4.82 0.38
CA GLY A 73 9.63 4.34 1.26
C GLY A 73 9.12 3.38 2.34
N LEU A 74 7.99 3.71 2.97
CA LEU A 74 7.34 2.88 3.99
C LEU A 74 6.78 1.58 3.40
N TYR A 75 6.10 1.62 2.25
CA TYR A 75 5.60 0.40 1.59
C TYR A 75 6.74 -0.54 1.18
N ARG A 76 7.84 -0.02 0.61
CA ARG A 76 9.03 -0.85 0.28
C ARG A 76 9.62 -1.50 1.53
N ARG A 77 9.63 -0.80 2.67
CA ARG A 77 10.06 -1.39 3.95
C ARG A 77 9.07 -2.47 4.43
N ALA A 78 7.77 -2.21 4.32
CA ALA A 78 6.72 -3.16 4.68
C ALA A 78 6.83 -4.45 3.86
N GLU A 79 7.07 -4.33 2.55
CA GLU A 79 7.27 -5.47 1.65
C GLU A 79 8.48 -6.31 2.04
N ARG A 80 9.62 -5.66 2.36
CA ARG A 80 10.82 -6.37 2.83
C ARG A 80 10.57 -7.14 4.13
N GLU A 81 9.87 -6.53 5.08
CA GLU A 81 9.51 -7.19 6.34
C GLU A 81 8.53 -8.35 6.10
N ALA A 82 7.60 -8.22 5.16
CA ALA A 82 6.65 -9.27 4.83
C ALA A 82 7.38 -10.47 4.20
N ALA A 83 8.24 -10.21 3.22
CA ALA A 83 9.06 -11.24 2.59
C ALA A 83 9.97 -11.96 3.58
N ALA A 84 10.63 -11.23 4.49
CA ALA A 84 11.51 -11.82 5.51
C ALA A 84 10.79 -12.78 6.46
N ARG A 85 9.47 -12.63 6.62
CA ARG A 85 8.61 -13.42 7.51
C ARG A 85 7.72 -14.42 6.76
N GLY A 86 7.80 -14.45 5.43
CA GLY A 86 6.90 -15.27 4.61
C GLY A 86 5.43 -14.85 4.71
N LEU A 87 5.17 -13.57 4.96
CA LEU A 87 3.82 -13.00 5.03
C LEU A 87 3.37 -12.52 3.63
N PRO A 88 2.06 -12.58 3.32
CA PRO A 88 1.51 -11.98 2.12
C PRO A 88 1.81 -10.48 2.05
N ALA A 89 2.08 -9.98 0.85
CA ALA A 89 2.39 -8.57 0.59
C ALA A 89 1.55 -7.96 -0.54
N LEU A 90 0.50 -8.65 -1.01
CA LEU A 90 -0.39 -8.19 -2.07
C LEU A 90 -0.90 -6.77 -1.85
N SER A 91 -1.54 -6.49 -0.71
CA SER A 91 -2.10 -5.15 -0.41
C SER A 91 -1.01 -4.07 -0.40
N ILE A 92 0.15 -4.38 0.17
CA ILE A 92 1.33 -3.50 0.22
C ILE A 92 1.82 -3.18 -1.19
N ARG A 93 1.98 -4.19 -2.06
CA ARG A 93 2.46 -4.02 -3.43
C ARG A 93 1.47 -3.27 -4.30
N LEU A 94 0.16 -3.52 -4.16
CA LEU A 94 -0.87 -2.76 -4.87
C LEU A 94 -0.87 -1.30 -4.44
N ALA A 95 -0.76 -1.02 -3.14
CA ALA A 95 -0.70 0.34 -2.62
C ALA A 95 0.58 1.07 -3.05
N LEU A 96 1.73 0.38 -3.03
CA LEU A 96 3.00 0.89 -3.56
C LEU A 96 2.88 1.23 -5.05
N ALA A 97 2.42 0.28 -5.86
CA ALA A 97 2.26 0.49 -7.31
C ALA A 97 1.34 1.67 -7.61
N ARG A 98 0.24 1.84 -6.86
CA ARG A 98 -0.64 2.99 -7.00
C ARG A 98 0.08 4.32 -6.78
N VAL A 99 0.83 4.46 -5.68
CA VAL A 99 1.59 5.70 -5.39
C VAL A 99 2.66 5.95 -6.46
N LEU A 100 3.36 4.89 -6.90
CA LEU A 100 4.40 4.99 -7.92
C LEU A 100 3.84 5.47 -9.27
N VAL A 101 2.68 4.95 -9.70
CA VAL A 101 2.03 5.37 -10.95
C VAL A 101 1.43 6.77 -10.84
N GLN A 102 0.64 7.02 -9.80
CA GLN A 102 -0.25 8.19 -9.76
C GLN A 102 0.44 9.46 -9.26
N GLU A 103 1.40 9.32 -8.34
CA GLU A 103 1.98 10.47 -7.62
C GLU A 103 3.45 10.70 -7.94
N LEU A 104 4.21 9.63 -8.24
CA LEU A 104 5.66 9.71 -8.48
C LEU A 104 6.06 9.51 -9.94
N ASN A 105 5.16 9.02 -10.79
CA ASN A 105 5.43 8.66 -12.19
C ASN A 105 6.63 7.69 -12.35
N GLU A 106 6.87 6.82 -11.37
CA GLU A 106 7.92 5.80 -11.36
C GLU A 106 7.40 4.49 -11.96
N LEU A 107 7.09 4.49 -13.26
CA LEU A 107 6.36 3.39 -13.93
C LEU A 107 7.10 2.04 -13.92
N GLU A 108 8.43 2.06 -14.06
CA GLU A 108 9.23 0.83 -14.03
C GLU A 108 9.17 0.18 -12.65
N ALA A 109 9.38 0.96 -11.58
CA ALA A 109 9.28 0.48 -10.21
C ALA A 109 7.85 0.02 -9.87
N ALA A 110 6.82 0.70 -10.39
CA ALA A 110 5.44 0.27 -10.22
C ALA A 110 5.19 -1.10 -10.87
N ARG A 111 5.70 -1.29 -12.09
CA ARG A 111 5.60 -2.56 -12.82
C ARG A 111 6.31 -3.70 -12.07
N GLU A 112 7.49 -3.45 -11.51
CA GLU A 112 8.19 -4.43 -10.67
C GLU A 112 7.35 -4.86 -9.46
N ALA A 113 6.77 -3.90 -8.73
CA ALA A 113 5.89 -4.19 -7.60
C ALA A 113 4.67 -5.02 -8.03
N LEU A 114 4.03 -4.68 -9.16
CA LEU A 114 2.89 -5.43 -9.68
C LEU A 114 3.26 -6.86 -10.13
N LEU A 115 4.42 -7.06 -10.74
CA LEU A 115 4.90 -8.40 -11.09
C LEU A 115 5.11 -9.27 -9.85
N GLY A 116 5.53 -8.66 -8.73
CA GLY A 116 5.62 -9.32 -7.44
C GLY A 116 4.29 -9.82 -6.87
N CYS A 117 3.14 -9.38 -7.38
CA CYS A 117 1.83 -9.85 -6.93
C CYS A 117 1.42 -11.21 -7.53
N ARG A 118 2.06 -11.68 -8.60
CA ARG A 118 1.55 -12.80 -9.43
C ARG A 118 1.18 -14.05 -8.65
N ASP A 119 2.03 -14.45 -7.72
CA ASP A 119 1.83 -15.68 -6.95
C ASP A 119 0.72 -15.53 -5.88
N GLU A 120 0.42 -14.30 -5.47
CA GLU A 120 -0.62 -13.98 -4.48
C GLU A 120 -1.98 -13.72 -5.12
N LEU A 121 -2.02 -13.38 -6.43
CA LEU A 121 -3.27 -13.11 -7.16
C LEU A 121 -4.22 -14.31 -7.19
N THR A 122 -3.72 -15.55 -7.04
CA THR A 122 -4.58 -16.75 -6.98
C THR A 122 -5.48 -16.78 -5.74
N PHE A 123 -5.14 -16.02 -4.70
CA PHE A 123 -5.90 -15.91 -3.45
C PHE A 123 -6.52 -14.52 -3.25
N ALA A 124 -6.38 -13.64 -4.24
CA ALA A 124 -6.83 -12.26 -4.20
C ALA A 124 -8.35 -12.15 -4.40
N THR A 125 -8.92 -11.03 -3.96
CA THR A 125 -10.31 -10.70 -4.27
C THR A 125 -10.45 -10.23 -5.71
N GLU A 126 -11.68 -10.22 -6.24
CA GLU A 126 -11.96 -9.65 -7.56
C GLU A 126 -11.52 -8.18 -7.66
N ALA A 127 -11.78 -7.38 -6.61
CA ALA A 127 -11.36 -5.98 -6.54
C ALA A 127 -9.83 -5.80 -6.55
N ASP A 128 -9.08 -6.69 -5.92
CA ASP A 128 -7.61 -6.69 -5.96
C ASP A 128 -7.10 -7.00 -7.38
N CYS A 129 -7.69 -7.99 -8.04
CA CYS A 129 -7.37 -8.35 -9.43
C CYS A 129 -7.68 -7.21 -10.41
N GLU A 130 -8.83 -6.54 -10.24
CA GLU A 130 -9.19 -5.35 -11.03
C GLU A 130 -8.21 -4.20 -10.81
N THR A 131 -7.86 -3.94 -9.54
CA THR A 131 -6.88 -2.90 -9.18
C THR A 131 -5.52 -3.20 -9.80
N TRP A 132 -5.06 -4.45 -9.71
CA TRP A 132 -3.83 -4.89 -10.33
C TRP A 132 -3.84 -4.68 -11.85
N ALA A 133 -4.90 -5.12 -12.53
CA ALA A 133 -5.02 -5.01 -13.98
C ALA A 133 -5.06 -3.55 -14.46
N HIS A 134 -5.77 -2.69 -13.73
CA HIS A 134 -5.84 -1.26 -14.01
C HIS A 134 -4.46 -0.60 -13.89
N LEU A 135 -3.75 -0.83 -12.78
CA LEU A 135 -2.42 -0.26 -12.56
C LEU A 135 -1.39 -0.81 -13.56
N PHE A 136 -1.47 -2.10 -13.90
CA PHE A 136 -0.57 -2.71 -14.87
C PHE A 136 -0.78 -2.11 -16.27
N THR A 137 -2.03 -1.90 -16.67
CA THR A 137 -2.37 -1.22 -17.93
C THR A 137 -1.88 0.23 -17.94
N ALA A 138 -1.98 0.95 -16.83
CA ALA A 138 -1.46 2.32 -16.73
C ALA A 138 0.06 2.38 -16.94
N CYS A 139 0.81 1.40 -16.40
CA CYS A 139 2.26 1.29 -16.63
C CYS A 139 2.57 1.07 -18.12
N GLU A 140 1.82 0.21 -18.82
CA GLU A 140 2.03 -0.03 -20.25
C GLU A 140 1.57 1.13 -21.15
N GLY A 141 0.44 1.75 -20.81
CA GLY A 141 -0.16 2.82 -21.60
C GLY A 141 0.68 4.09 -21.59
N LEU A 142 1.27 4.45 -20.45
CA LEU A 142 2.16 5.61 -20.34
C LEU A 142 3.55 5.35 -20.95
N ALA A 143 4.04 4.11 -20.89
CA ALA A 143 5.25 3.70 -21.62
C ALA A 143 5.06 3.83 -23.15
N ARG A 144 3.88 3.44 -23.68
CA ARG A 144 3.53 3.62 -25.10
C ARG A 144 3.13 5.04 -25.47
N GLY A 145 2.72 5.87 -24.52
CA GLY A 145 2.56 7.32 -24.73
C GLY A 145 3.89 8.01 -24.99
N ALA A 146 5.00 7.46 -24.47
CA ALA A 146 6.37 7.90 -24.77
C ALA A 146 6.95 7.25 -26.05
N SER A 147 6.32 6.20 -26.57
CA SER A 147 6.70 5.50 -27.80
C SER A 147 5.44 5.09 -28.58
N GLU A 148 4.96 5.98 -29.46
CA GLU A 148 3.76 5.74 -30.27
C GLU A 148 3.75 4.33 -30.89
N GLY A 149 2.68 3.59 -30.59
CA GLY A 149 2.12 2.58 -31.49
C GLY A 149 2.57 1.13 -31.31
N GLU A 150 2.03 0.41 -30.32
CA GLU A 150 1.71 -1.02 -30.55
C GLU A 150 0.69 -1.54 -29.52
N ARG A 151 -0.44 -2.11 -29.96
CA ARG A 151 -1.46 -2.68 -29.05
C ARG A 151 -1.07 -4.11 -28.63
N PRO A 152 -1.18 -4.49 -27.34
CA PRO A 152 -1.03 -5.87 -26.89
C PRO A 152 -2.37 -6.62 -26.93
N PRO A 153 -2.35 -7.96 -26.98
CA PRO A 153 -3.54 -8.77 -27.19
C PRO A 153 -4.35 -8.93 -25.89
N LEU A 154 -5.67 -8.78 -26.02
CA LEU A 154 -6.65 -9.17 -25.02
C LEU A 154 -6.64 -10.70 -24.88
N ALA A 155 -6.26 -11.19 -23.71
CA ALA A 155 -6.50 -12.58 -23.31
C ALA A 155 -6.76 -12.66 -21.81
N CYS A 156 -7.97 -12.32 -21.40
CA CYS A 156 -8.61 -12.95 -20.25
C CYS A 156 -9.80 -13.72 -20.82
N ALA A 157 -9.54 -14.98 -21.21
CA ALA A 157 -10.59 -15.91 -21.59
C ALA A 157 -11.21 -16.49 -20.30
N SER A 158 -12.47 -16.15 -20.11
CA SER A 158 -13.58 -16.96 -19.59
C SER A 158 -13.26 -18.19 -18.72
N GLY A 159 -13.72 -18.13 -17.48
CA GLY A 159 -14.28 -19.28 -16.76
C GLY A 159 -15.80 -19.20 -16.76
#